data_AF-A0A7K8UKP2-F1
#
_entry.id   AF-A0A7K8UKP2-F1
#
_cell.length_a   1.000
_cell.length_b   1.000
_cell.length_c   1.000
_cell.angle_alpha   90.00
_cell.angle_beta   90.00
_cell.angle_gamma   90.00
#
_symmetry.space_group_name_H-M   'P 1'
#
loop_
_entity.id
_entity.type
_entity.pdbx_description
1 polymer ?
#
loop_
_entity_poly.entity_id
_entity_poly.type
_entity_poly.pdbx_seq_one_letter_code
_entity_poly.pdbx_strand_id
1 'polypeptide(L)'
;MKTNVLVLILVLLYINASTEWPTHTVCKEDNLEIHYKSCDPQQDFAFSIDRCSDIITHTFNIRAAMVLRHSIKELYIKVDLIINGKTVLTYSETLCEPGHSKLIFCGKKKGGNL
;
A
#
# COMPACT_ATOMS: atom_id res chain seq x y z
N MET A 1 42.09 7.78 18.72
CA MET A 1 40.79 8.40 19.07
C MET A 1 39.92 8.80 17.87
N LYS A 2 40.24 8.41 16.62
CA LYS A 2 39.40 8.71 15.42
C LYS A 2 38.53 7.54 14.96
N THR A 3 39.01 6.30 15.12
CA THR A 3 38.31 5.08 14.68
C THR A 3 37.03 4.81 15.46
N ASN A 4 37.02 5.01 16.77
CA ASN A 4 35.84 4.76 17.61
C ASN A 4 34.67 5.70 17.30
N VAL A 5 34.95 6.94 16.88
CA VAL A 5 33.92 7.91 16.49
C VAL A 5 33.29 7.51 15.15
N LEU A 6 34.12 7.07 14.19
CA LEU A 6 33.62 6.60 12.89
C LEU A 6 32.75 5.35 13.03
N VAL A 7 33.17 4.39 13.87
CA VAL A 7 32.40 3.18 14.17
C VAL A 7 31.07 3.53 14.85
N LEU A 8 31.08 4.46 15.81
CA LEU A 8 29.86 4.90 16.48
C LEU A 8 28.88 5.58 15.51
N ILE A 9 29.37 6.42 14.59
CA ILE A 9 28.56 7.07 13.56
C ILE A 9 27.95 6.03 12.60
N LEU A 10 28.72 5.04 12.16
CA LEU A 10 28.23 3.95 11.29
C LEU A 10 27.16 3.10 11.99
N VAL A 11 27.35 2.78 13.27
CA VAL A 11 26.36 2.03 14.08
C VAL A 11 25.08 2.85 14.25
N LEU A 12 25.19 4.14 14.57
CA LEU A 12 24.02 5.04 14.70
C LEU A 12 23.26 5.22 13.36
N LEU A 13 23.97 5.28 12.23
CA LEU A 13 23.34 5.34 10.91
C LEU A 13 22.65 4.02 10.54
N TYR A 14 23.22 2.89 10.95
CA TYR A 14 22.65 1.56 10.69
C TYR A 14 21.38 1.30 11.51
N ILE A 15 21.31 1.79 12.75
CA ILE A 15 20.15 1.61 13.64
C ILE A 15 18.95 2.48 13.19
N ASN A 16 19.21 3.63 12.56
CA ASN A 16 18.15 4.55 12.10
C ASN A 16 17.61 4.22 10.71
N ALA A 17 18.15 3.22 10.02
CA ALA A 17 17.57 2.70 8.79
C ALA A 17 16.39 1.79 9.15
N SER A 18 15.27 2.39 9.62
CA SER A 18 14.00 1.68 9.73
C SER A 18 13.67 1.07 8.37
N THR A 19 13.62 -0.26 8.32
CA THR A 19 13.25 -1.03 7.13
C THR A 19 11.74 -1.08 6.90
N GLU A 20 10.95 -0.43 7.77
CA GLU A 20 9.50 -0.41 7.69
C GLU A 20 8.97 0.89 7.08
N TRP A 21 7.98 0.75 6.19
CA TRP A 21 7.24 1.89 5.65
C TRP A 21 6.44 2.62 6.73
N PRO A 22 6.25 3.94 6.58
CA PRO A 22 5.44 4.70 7.52
C PRO A 22 3.97 4.25 7.49
N THR A 23 3.26 4.51 8.60
CA THR A 23 1.80 4.41 8.62
C THR A 23 1.22 5.75 8.21
N HIS A 24 0.41 5.74 7.16
CA HIS A 24 -0.26 6.91 6.61
C HIS A 24 -1.66 7.05 7.19
N THR A 25 -2.09 8.28 7.40
CA THR A 25 -3.48 8.60 7.78
C THR A 25 -4.27 8.91 6.51
N VAL A 26 -5.32 8.14 6.25
CA VAL A 26 -6.27 8.38 5.14
C VAL A 26 -7.42 9.23 5.62
N CYS A 27 -7.97 8.89 6.78
CA CYS A 27 -9.10 9.56 7.41
C CYS A 27 -8.83 9.73 8.89
N LYS A 28 -9.18 10.91 9.42
CA LYS A 28 -9.19 11.20 10.85
C LYS A 28 -10.31 12.21 11.14
N GLU A 29 -11.51 11.68 11.32
CA GLU A 29 -12.73 12.40 11.66
C GLU A 29 -13.27 11.88 13.01
N ASP A 30 -14.19 12.61 13.64
CA ASP A 30 -14.64 12.35 15.02
C ASP A 30 -15.03 10.88 15.32
N ASN A 31 -15.62 10.18 14.35
CA ASN A 31 -16.07 8.80 14.49
C ASN A 31 -15.42 7.82 13.48
N LEU A 32 -14.39 8.26 12.75
CA LEU A 32 -13.79 7.47 11.68
C LEU A 32 -12.29 7.75 11.55
N GLU A 33 -11.48 6.73 11.87
CA GLU A 33 -10.04 6.75 11.65
C GLU A 33 -9.65 5.59 10.72
N ILE A 34 -8.90 5.91 9.66
CA ILE A 34 -8.41 4.93 8.70
C ILE A 34 -6.95 5.21 8.41
N HIS A 35 -6.15 4.16 8.53
CA HIS A 35 -4.73 4.18 8.30
C HIS A 35 -4.31 3.04 7.36
N TYR A 36 -3.22 3.22 6.61
CA TYR A 36 -2.57 2.13 5.89
C TYR A 36 -1.07 2.16 6.10
N LYS A 37 -0.45 0.97 6.01
CA LYS A 37 0.99 0.78 5.94
C LYS A 37 1.27 -0.23 4.84
N SER A 38 2.14 0.10 3.89
CA SER A 38 2.53 -0.87 2.86
C SER A 38 3.19 -2.10 3.49
N CYS A 39 2.76 -3.28 3.05
CA CYS A 39 3.37 -4.55 3.41
C CYS A 39 4.29 -5.10 2.32
N ASP A 40 4.45 -4.38 1.20
CA ASP A 40 5.47 -4.71 0.19
C ASP A 40 6.85 -4.21 0.69
N PRO A 41 7.82 -5.10 0.95
CA PRO A 41 9.14 -4.68 1.42
C PRO A 41 9.92 -3.82 0.41
N GLN A 42 9.51 -3.77 -0.87
CA GLN A 42 10.22 -3.03 -1.91
C GLN A 42 9.81 -1.56 -2.01
N GLN A 43 8.57 -1.21 -1.68
CA GLN A 43 8.08 0.17 -1.86
C GLN A 43 6.82 0.47 -1.06
N ASP A 44 6.67 1.77 -0.78
CA ASP A 44 5.41 2.36 -0.36
C ASP A 44 4.55 2.73 -1.57
N PHE A 45 3.31 3.14 -1.31
CA PHE A 45 2.40 3.69 -2.33
C PHE A 45 1.62 4.87 -1.76
N ALA A 46 1.07 5.71 -2.64
CA ALA A 46 0.17 6.77 -2.24
C ALA A 46 -1.28 6.29 -2.34
N PHE A 47 -2.09 6.56 -1.32
CA PHE A 47 -3.50 6.24 -1.30
C PHE A 47 -4.29 7.30 -0.52
N SER A 48 -5.43 7.73 -1.07
CA SER A 48 -6.38 8.63 -0.41
C SER A 48 -7.81 8.27 -0.79
N ILE A 49 -8.76 8.62 0.09
CA ILE A 49 -10.19 8.55 -0.16
C ILE A 49 -10.70 9.99 -0.29
N ASP A 50 -11.47 10.29 -1.34
CA ASP A 50 -11.88 11.68 -1.63
C ASP A 50 -12.75 12.28 -0.51
N ARG A 51 -13.66 11.49 0.07
CA ARG A 51 -14.50 11.86 1.22
C ARG A 51 -14.63 10.67 2.17
N CYS A 52 -14.15 10.82 3.41
CA CYS A 52 -14.12 9.74 4.39
C CYS A 52 -15.51 9.24 4.79
N SER A 53 -16.50 10.14 4.87
CA SER A 53 -17.88 9.79 5.18
C SER A 53 -18.54 8.86 4.15
N ASP A 54 -18.08 8.82 2.90
CA ASP A 54 -18.68 7.98 1.84
C ASP A 54 -18.41 6.48 2.04
N ILE A 55 -17.51 6.10 2.94
CA ILE A 55 -17.12 4.69 3.16
C ILE A 55 -18.30 3.84 3.63
N ILE A 56 -19.25 4.41 4.36
CA ILE A 56 -20.46 3.72 4.82
C ILE A 56 -21.40 3.34 3.67
N THR A 57 -21.21 3.90 2.47
CA THR A 57 -22.06 3.66 1.30
C THR A 57 -21.61 2.46 0.46
N HIS A 58 -20.51 1.80 0.85
CA HIS A 58 -19.83 0.70 0.13
C HIS A 58 -19.26 1.05 -1.25
N THR A 59 -19.57 2.22 -1.82
CA THR A 59 -18.99 2.72 -3.07
C THR A 59 -18.45 4.13 -2.85
N PHE A 60 -17.13 4.28 -2.91
CA PHE A 60 -16.46 5.55 -2.66
C PHE A 60 -15.30 5.74 -3.64
N ASN A 61 -14.96 7.00 -3.90
CA ASN A 61 -13.87 7.35 -4.81
C ASN A 61 -12.54 7.35 -4.08
N ILE A 62 -11.54 6.79 -4.74
CA ILE A 62 -10.16 6.72 -4.24
C ILE A 62 -9.20 7.35 -5.25
N ARG A 63 -8.03 7.76 -4.75
CA ARG A 63 -6.86 8.06 -5.57
C ARG A 63 -5.73 7.21 -5.07
N ALA A 64 -5.08 6.49 -5.97
CA ALA A 64 -3.93 5.66 -5.66
C ALA A 64 -2.84 5.90 -6.70
N ALA A 65 -1.58 5.90 -6.25
CA ALA A 65 -0.44 6.00 -7.15
C ALA A 65 0.72 5.14 -6.65
N MET A 66 1.38 4.43 -7.57
CA MET A 66 2.54 3.59 -7.26
C MET A 66 3.41 3.34 -8.50
N VAL A 67 4.69 3.03 -8.27
CA VAL A 67 5.56 2.50 -9.33
C VAL A 67 5.29 1.00 -9.50
N LEU A 68 5.10 0.54 -10.73
CA LEU A 68 4.88 -0.87 -10.99
C LEU A 68 6.19 -1.67 -10.91
N ARG A 69 6.32 -2.53 -9.90
CA ARG A 69 7.47 -3.46 -9.79
C ARG A 69 7.36 -4.66 -10.73
N HIS A 70 6.15 -4.94 -11.23
CA HIS A 70 5.83 -6.02 -12.16
C HIS A 70 4.93 -5.50 -13.28
N SER A 71 4.94 -6.17 -14.44
CA SER A 71 3.99 -5.85 -15.51
C SER A 71 2.62 -6.42 -15.16
N ILE A 72 1.56 -5.63 -15.34
CA ILE A 72 0.19 -6.01 -14.97
C ILE A 72 -0.60 -6.53 -16.18
N LYS A 73 -0.06 -7.56 -16.84
CA LYS A 73 -0.82 -8.30 -17.89
C LYS A 73 -2.01 -9.03 -17.27
N GLU A 74 -1.75 -9.63 -16.12
CA GLU A 74 -2.74 -10.25 -15.24
C GLU A 74 -2.63 -9.57 -13.89
N LEU A 75 -3.77 -9.29 -13.25
CA LEU A 75 -3.84 -8.62 -11.96
C LEU A 75 -5.02 -9.17 -11.18
N TYR A 76 -4.74 -9.61 -9.96
CA TYR A 76 -5.70 -10.20 -9.05
C TYR A 76 -5.67 -9.42 -7.74
N ILE A 77 -6.84 -9.18 -7.16
CA ILE A 77 -6.97 -8.59 -5.83
C ILE A 77 -7.46 -9.66 -4.87
N LYS A 78 -6.84 -9.71 -3.69
CA LYS A 78 -7.29 -10.48 -2.52
C LYS A 78 -7.45 -9.52 -1.37
N VAL A 79 -8.61 -9.53 -0.73
CA VAL A 79 -8.92 -8.68 0.43
C VAL A 79 -9.33 -9.58 1.58
N ASP A 80 -8.63 -9.46 2.70
CA ASP A 80 -8.94 -10.18 3.94
C ASP A 80 -9.43 -9.19 5.00
N LEU A 81 -10.62 -9.42 5.56
CA LEU A 81 -11.12 -8.70 6.73
C LEU A 81 -10.69 -9.45 7.99
N ILE A 82 -9.93 -8.78 8.84
CA ILE A 82 -9.39 -9.36 10.07
C ILE A 82 -10.02 -8.64 11.27
N ILE A 83 -10.68 -9.39 12.14
CA ILE A 83 -11.25 -8.89 13.39
C ILE A 83 -10.68 -9.74 14.53
N ASN A 84 -10.15 -9.09 15.57
CA ASN A 84 -9.51 -9.76 16.71
C ASN A 84 -8.43 -10.78 16.31
N GLY A 85 -7.62 -10.42 15.31
CA GLY A 85 -6.52 -11.27 14.80
C GLY A 85 -6.95 -12.48 13.99
N LYS A 86 -8.25 -12.65 13.70
CA LYS A 86 -8.77 -13.74 12.86
C LYS A 86 -9.33 -13.21 11.56
N THR A 87 -9.01 -13.87 10.46
CA THR A 87 -9.65 -13.60 9.17
C THR A 87 -11.09 -14.07 9.21
N VAL A 88 -12.03 -13.13 9.12
CA VAL A 88 -13.48 -13.40 9.17
C VAL A 88 -14.11 -13.43 7.78
N LEU A 89 -13.49 -12.78 6.80
CA LEU A 89 -13.93 -12.77 5.41
C LEU A 89 -12.70 -12.67 4.49
N THR A 90 -12.73 -13.43 3.40
CA THR A 90 -11.77 -13.33 2.30
C THR A 90 -12.55 -13.11 1.00
N TYR A 91 -12.18 -12.05 0.28
CA TYR A 91 -12.67 -11.75 -1.06
C TYR A 91 -11.52 -11.88 -2.07
N SER A 92 -11.81 -12.34 -3.28
CA SER A 92 -10.82 -12.42 -4.36
C SER A 92 -11.47 -12.13 -5.70
N GLU A 93 -10.79 -11.37 -6.55
CA GLU A 93 -11.30 -10.95 -7.85
C GLU A 93 -10.18 -10.76 -8.87
N THR A 94 -10.45 -11.16 -10.11
CA THR A 94 -9.59 -10.84 -11.26
C THR A 94 -9.94 -9.45 -11.79
N LEU A 95 -8.93 -8.58 -11.85
CA LEU A 95 -9.02 -7.20 -12.34
C LEU A 95 -8.52 -7.07 -13.78
N CYS A 96 -7.44 -7.80 -14.12
CA CYS A 96 -6.89 -7.89 -15.46
C CYS A 96 -6.67 -9.35 -15.84
N GLU A 97 -7.17 -9.76 -16.99
CA GLU A 97 -6.87 -11.05 -17.63
C GLU A 97 -6.94 -10.91 -19.16
N PRO A 98 -6.30 -11.81 -19.94
CA PRO A 98 -6.41 -11.79 -21.40
C PRO A 98 -7.87 -11.89 -21.85
N GLY A 99 -8.33 -10.91 -22.62
CA GLY A 99 -9.70 -10.86 -23.16
C GLY A 99 -10.75 -10.23 -22.24
N HIS A 100 -10.43 -9.92 -20.98
CA HIS A 100 -11.35 -9.28 -20.05
C HIS A 100 -10.58 -8.37 -19.06
N SER A 101 -10.78 -7.06 -19.16
CA SER A 101 -10.07 -6.08 -18.34
C SER A 101 -11.06 -5.13 -17.68
N LYS A 102 -11.07 -5.11 -16.34
CA LYS A 102 -11.94 -4.21 -15.56
C LYS A 102 -11.36 -2.82 -15.39
N LEU A 103 -10.05 -2.68 -15.59
CA LEU A 103 -9.31 -1.44 -15.34
C LEU A 103 -8.60 -0.98 -16.61
N ILE A 104 -8.68 0.32 -16.89
CA ILE A 104 -8.08 0.95 -18.08
C ILE A 104 -6.55 0.82 -18.15
N PHE A 105 -5.90 0.57 -17.00
CA PHE A 105 -4.46 0.48 -16.89
C PHE A 105 -3.93 -0.96 -17.00
N CYS A 106 -4.78 -1.96 -17.23
CA CYS A 106 -4.34 -3.33 -17.52
C CYS A 106 -3.34 -3.34 -18.68
N GLY A 107 -2.27 -4.13 -18.56
CA GLY A 107 -1.21 -4.24 -19.57
C GLY A 107 -0.01 -3.28 -19.39
N LYS A 108 -0.05 -2.32 -18.44
CA LYS A 108 1.12 -1.49 -18.12
C LYS A 108 2.33 -2.35 -17.73
N LYS A 109 3.52 -1.89 -18.14
CA LYS A 109 4.79 -2.59 -17.94
C LYS A 109 5.42 -2.23 -16.60
N LYS A 110 6.30 -3.12 -16.13
CA LYS A 110 7.23 -2.85 -15.03
C LYS A 110 7.95 -1.50 -15.25
N GLY A 111 8.07 -0.72 -14.19
CA GLY A 111 8.65 0.63 -14.19
C GLY A 111 7.65 1.73 -14.55
N GLY A 112 6.45 1.40 -15.06
CA GLY A 112 5.39 2.37 -15.28
C GLY A 112 4.79 2.88 -13.98
N ASN A 113 4.24 4.09 -13.99
CA ASN A 113 3.49 4.65 -12.86
C ASN A 113 2.00 4.34 -13.02
N LEU A 114 1.35 3.87 -11.96
CA LEU A 114 -0.10 3.91 -11.79
C LEU A 114 -0.49 5.24 -11.17
#